data_AF-A0A2N2A7V8-F1
#
_entry.id   AF-A0A2N2A7V8-F1
#
_cell.length_a   1.000
_cell.length_b   1.000
_cell.length_c   1.000
_cell.angle_alpha   90.00
_cell.angle_beta   90.00
_cell.angle_gamma   90.00
#
_symmetry.space_group_name_H-M   'P 1'
#
loop_
_entity.id
_entity.type
_entity.pdbx_description
1 polymer ?
#
loop_
_entity_poly.entity_id
_entity_poly.type
_entity_poly.pdbx_seq_one_letter_code
_entity_poly.pdbx_strand_id
1 'polypeptide(L)'
;MDAAWGGYLATLFRAPDGSLLARDKVSEGFAQFPSSEVYEAFAALSEADSITVDPHKLGYLPYGAGAFICRDHRAMELLAEDADYVFGASSDNYRQRFRNLGRYILEGSKSGAAAAAVYVTHKVLPLDREHFGRIPQQTVRSAEVFEQAIARFAERLADIATVCLPFLPDTNLICIAINARGNRNIAAMRVLIESLYDQLRVVDGQPIQQRAFFGSITTLKPETLGPTDYQRVLDMLGLDPPGADEDGRLLILRHTLMNPFLRDEHGGTDYLEMYLEHLESLVRAALKGSGVGW
;
A
#
# COMPACT_ATOMS: atom_id res chain seq x y z
N MET A 1 6.40 10.81 -11.74
CA MET A 1 6.14 9.53 -11.05
C MET A 1 5.24 9.80 -9.87
N ASP A 2 4.15 9.06 -9.71
CA ASP A 2 3.38 9.08 -8.47
C ASP A 2 3.93 8.03 -7.50
N ALA A 3 4.72 8.48 -6.52
CA ALA A 3 5.26 7.64 -5.46
C ALA A 3 4.71 8.06 -4.09
N ALA A 4 3.49 8.61 -4.06
CA ALA A 4 2.86 9.09 -2.83
C ALA A 4 2.87 8.01 -1.73
N TRP A 5 2.50 6.77 -2.10
CA TRP A 5 2.62 5.61 -1.23
C TRP A 5 4.07 5.07 -1.18
N GLY A 6 4.60 4.64 -2.33
CA GLY A 6 5.83 3.84 -2.41
C GLY A 6 7.14 4.59 -2.26
N GLY A 7 7.14 5.93 -2.18
CA GLY A 7 8.39 6.72 -2.24
C GLY A 7 9.35 6.44 -1.08
N TYR A 8 8.84 6.16 0.12
CA TYR A 8 9.69 5.76 1.26
C TYR A 8 10.23 4.33 1.15
N LEU A 9 9.66 3.45 0.32
CA LEU A 9 10.25 2.13 0.03
C LEU A 9 11.58 2.27 -0.70
N ALA A 10 11.86 3.39 -1.37
CA ALA A 10 13.14 3.65 -2.02
C ALA A 10 14.32 3.58 -1.04
N THR A 11 14.08 3.79 0.27
CA THR A 11 15.10 3.62 1.31
C THR A 11 15.67 2.20 1.36
N LEU A 12 14.90 1.17 0.98
CA LEU A 12 15.38 -0.23 0.90
C LEU A 12 16.48 -0.43 -0.14
N PHE A 13 16.55 0.47 -1.13
CA PHE A 13 17.42 0.41 -2.30
C PHE A 13 18.58 1.40 -2.21
N ARG A 14 18.77 2.09 -1.08
CA ARG A 14 19.79 3.14 -0.93
C ARG A 14 20.77 2.79 0.18
N ALA A 15 22.06 2.90 -0.12
CA ALA A 15 23.12 2.86 0.88
C ALA A 15 23.15 4.18 1.67
N PRO A 16 23.85 4.24 2.82
CA PRO A 16 23.95 5.47 3.62
C PRO A 16 24.52 6.69 2.87
N ASP A 17 25.32 6.48 1.83
CA ASP A 17 25.84 7.55 0.96
C ASP A 17 24.85 7.99 -0.13
N GLY A 18 23.68 7.37 -0.19
CA GLY A 18 22.62 7.62 -1.19
C GLY A 18 22.81 6.87 -2.51
N SER A 19 23.85 6.04 -2.65
CA SER A 19 24.02 5.21 -3.84
C SER A 19 22.97 4.10 -3.93
N LEU A 20 22.66 3.68 -5.16
CA LEU A 20 21.77 2.54 -5.42
C LEU A 20 22.49 1.25 -5.01
N LEU A 21 21.87 0.46 -4.13
CA LEU A 21 22.34 -0.87 -3.78
C LEU A 21 22.06 -1.85 -4.93
N ALA A 22 23.00 -2.77 -5.19
CA ALA A 22 22.77 -3.88 -6.11
C ALA A 22 21.61 -4.78 -5.65
N ARG A 23 20.91 -5.42 -6.59
CA ARG A 23 19.69 -6.19 -6.30
C ARG A 23 19.90 -7.32 -5.28
N ASP A 24 21.03 -8.01 -5.36
CA ASP A 24 21.42 -9.05 -4.41
C ASP A 24 21.46 -8.50 -2.98
N LYS A 25 22.05 -7.32 -2.78
CA LYS A 25 22.08 -6.61 -1.50
C LYS A 25 20.69 -6.17 -1.03
N VAL A 26 19.83 -5.70 -1.94
CA VAL A 26 18.45 -5.36 -1.57
C VAL A 26 17.68 -6.59 -1.10
N SER A 27 17.88 -7.73 -1.76
CA SER A 27 17.20 -9.00 -1.47
C SER A 27 17.60 -9.67 -0.15
N GLU A 28 18.70 -9.23 0.48
CA GLU A 28 19.16 -9.82 1.74
C GLU A 28 18.08 -9.78 2.82
N GLY A 29 17.67 -10.96 3.28
CA GLY A 29 16.67 -11.16 4.32
C GLY A 29 15.22 -11.02 3.85
N PHE A 30 14.96 -11.08 2.55
CA PHE A 30 13.63 -11.31 1.98
C PHE A 30 13.57 -12.70 1.35
N ALA A 31 12.37 -13.27 1.24
CA ALA A 31 12.17 -14.55 0.57
C ALA A 31 12.10 -14.39 -0.96
N GLN A 32 11.47 -13.32 -1.43
CA GLN A 32 11.18 -13.06 -2.84
C GLN A 32 11.48 -11.61 -3.25
N PHE A 33 11.34 -10.64 -2.34
CA PHE A 33 11.53 -9.23 -2.64
C PHE A 33 13.02 -8.86 -2.86
N PRO A 34 13.33 -7.98 -3.82
CA PRO A 34 12.44 -7.46 -4.86
C PRO A 34 12.42 -8.39 -6.10
N SER A 35 11.29 -8.42 -6.79
CA SER A 35 11.24 -8.91 -8.18
C SER A 35 12.19 -8.08 -9.05
N SER A 36 12.55 -8.60 -10.23
CA SER A 36 13.43 -7.88 -11.15
C SER A 36 12.78 -6.55 -11.57
N GLU A 37 11.49 -6.59 -11.89
CA GLU A 37 10.68 -5.46 -12.32
C GLU A 37 10.60 -4.38 -11.25
N VAL A 38 10.37 -4.77 -9.98
CA VAL A 38 10.35 -3.84 -8.85
C VAL A 38 11.73 -3.20 -8.67
N TYR A 39 12.81 -3.98 -8.74
CA TYR A 39 14.16 -3.42 -8.60
C TYR A 39 14.47 -2.40 -9.70
N GLU A 40 14.21 -2.74 -10.97
CA GLU A 40 14.43 -1.83 -12.10
C GLU A 40 13.58 -0.55 -11.97
N ALA A 41 12.33 -0.67 -11.50
CA ALA A 41 11.47 0.50 -11.26
C ALA A 41 12.06 1.45 -10.19
N PHE A 42 12.59 0.93 -9.09
CA PHE A 42 13.25 1.74 -8.05
C PHE A 42 14.61 2.29 -8.48
N ALA A 43 15.33 1.57 -9.34
CA ALA A 43 16.58 2.03 -9.94
C ALA A 43 16.35 3.22 -10.87
N ALA A 44 15.26 3.19 -11.66
CA ALA A 44 14.91 4.23 -12.62
C ALA A 44 14.31 5.51 -11.99
N LEU A 45 14.06 5.57 -10.67
CA LEU A 45 13.42 6.74 -10.04
C LEU A 45 14.16 8.05 -10.31
N SER A 46 15.50 8.04 -10.37
CA SER A 46 16.30 9.24 -10.67
C SER A 46 16.13 9.76 -12.11
N GLU A 47 15.51 8.97 -12.99
CA GLU A 47 15.24 9.37 -14.37
C GLU A 47 13.95 10.18 -14.50
N ALA A 48 13.06 10.13 -13.50
CA ALA A 48 11.83 10.90 -13.49
C ALA A 48 12.11 12.41 -13.33
N ASP A 49 11.40 13.24 -14.11
CA ASP A 49 11.49 14.70 -13.97
C ASP A 49 10.92 15.20 -12.65
N SER A 50 9.89 14.52 -12.16
CA SER A 50 9.28 14.79 -10.87
C SER A 50 8.71 13.55 -10.20
N ILE A 51 8.66 13.60 -8.87
CA ILE A 51 8.16 12.53 -7.99
C ILE A 51 7.30 13.15 -6.90
N THR A 52 6.08 12.64 -6.70
CA THR A 52 5.31 12.90 -5.48
C THR A 52 5.63 11.83 -4.43
N VAL A 53 5.71 12.22 -3.17
CA VAL A 53 5.89 11.30 -2.04
C VAL A 53 5.17 11.86 -0.82
N ASP A 54 4.46 11.02 -0.06
CA ASP A 54 3.75 11.48 1.13
C ASP A 54 4.43 10.98 2.41
N PRO A 55 5.10 11.87 3.15
CA PRO A 55 5.56 11.57 4.51
C PRO A 55 4.46 11.05 5.43
N HIS A 56 3.21 11.48 5.24
CA HIS A 56 2.08 10.99 6.04
C HIS A 56 1.56 9.60 5.64
N LYS A 57 2.13 8.97 4.60
CA LYS A 57 1.84 7.57 4.21
C LYS A 57 2.92 6.66 4.78
N LEU A 58 3.82 6.14 3.95
CA LEU A 58 4.93 5.27 4.39
C LEU A 58 6.09 6.03 5.06
N GLY A 59 5.96 7.35 5.25
CA GLY A 59 6.89 8.12 6.08
C GLY A 59 6.56 8.12 7.58
N TYR A 60 5.43 7.52 7.98
CA TYR A 60 4.98 7.40 9.38
C TYR A 60 4.83 8.75 10.11
N LEU A 61 4.57 9.83 9.37
CA LEU A 61 4.28 11.14 9.93
C LEU A 61 2.77 11.41 10.01
N PRO A 62 2.31 12.29 10.91
CA PRO A 62 0.90 12.70 10.95
C PRO A 62 0.43 13.35 9.64
N TYR A 63 -0.88 13.30 9.38
CA TYR A 63 -1.51 13.93 8.21
C TYR A 63 -1.17 15.41 8.06
N GLY A 64 -1.16 15.88 6.81
CA GLY A 64 -0.82 17.26 6.45
C GLY A 64 0.62 17.43 5.96
N ALA A 65 1.36 16.34 5.71
CA ALA A 65 2.70 16.37 5.12
C ALA A 65 2.74 15.58 3.81
N GLY A 66 2.83 16.29 2.69
CA GLY A 66 3.11 15.77 1.34
C GLY A 66 4.37 16.42 0.77
N ALA A 67 4.96 15.84 -0.25
CA ALA A 67 6.12 16.40 -0.92
C ALA A 67 6.08 16.17 -2.44
N PHE A 68 6.52 17.20 -3.16
CA PHE A 68 6.81 17.15 -4.57
C PHE A 68 8.31 17.38 -4.76
N ILE A 69 8.96 16.46 -5.45
CA ILE A 69 10.39 16.48 -5.74
C ILE A 69 10.53 16.70 -7.24
N CYS A 70 11.29 17.72 -7.63
CA CYS A 70 11.65 17.94 -9.02
C CYS A 70 13.14 17.70 -9.19
N ARG A 71 13.50 16.89 -10.19
CA ARG A 71 14.90 16.60 -10.51
C ARG A 71 15.66 17.86 -10.91
N ASP A 72 15.00 18.73 -11.68
CA ASP A 72 15.56 19.98 -12.16
C ASP A 72 14.70 21.17 -11.74
N HIS A 73 15.20 21.93 -10.78
CA HIS A 73 14.48 23.06 -10.21
C HIS A 73 14.27 24.23 -11.18
N ARG A 74 14.90 24.24 -12.37
CA ARG A 74 14.57 25.22 -13.41
C ARG A 74 13.09 25.17 -13.80
N ALA A 75 12.46 24.01 -13.69
CA ALA A 75 11.03 23.87 -13.94
C ALA A 75 10.16 24.63 -12.92
N MET A 76 10.68 24.94 -11.72
CA MET A 76 9.92 25.66 -10.69
C MET A 76 9.68 27.13 -11.07
N GLU A 77 10.47 27.69 -11.98
CA GLU A 77 10.24 29.03 -12.52
C GLU A 77 8.92 29.12 -13.32
N LEU A 78 8.38 28.00 -13.82
CA LEU A 78 7.07 27.97 -14.47
C LEU A 78 5.90 28.15 -13.49
N LEU A 79 6.16 27.99 -12.19
CA LEU A 79 5.20 28.19 -11.10
C LEU A 79 5.42 29.52 -10.38
N ALA A 80 6.44 30.29 -10.79
CA ALA A 80 6.85 31.50 -10.10
C ALA A 80 5.78 32.59 -10.20
N GLU A 81 5.12 32.86 -9.09
CA GLU A 81 4.20 33.99 -8.96
C GLU A 81 4.84 35.09 -8.12
N ASP A 82 5.06 36.26 -8.73
CA ASP A 82 5.65 37.42 -8.08
C ASP A 82 4.56 38.27 -7.42
N ALA A 83 4.65 38.42 -6.09
CA ALA A 83 3.88 39.39 -5.32
C ALA A 83 4.79 40.57 -4.95
N ASP A 84 4.54 41.74 -5.55
CA ASP A 84 5.32 42.98 -5.40
C ASP A 84 5.52 43.43 -3.93
N TYR A 85 4.71 42.93 -3.00
CA TYR A 85 4.66 43.34 -1.60
C TYR A 85 5.37 42.37 -0.63
N VAL A 86 5.90 41.23 -1.08
CA VAL A 86 6.50 40.21 -0.20
C VAL A 86 7.94 39.83 -0.59
N PHE A 87 8.29 39.92 -1.88
CA PHE A 87 9.55 39.37 -2.37
C PHE A 87 10.51 40.48 -2.80
N GLY A 88 11.60 40.66 -2.05
CA GLY A 88 12.70 41.54 -2.45
C GLY A 88 13.44 41.03 -3.69
N ALA A 89 14.27 41.90 -4.28
CA ALA A 89 15.01 41.66 -5.53
C ALA A 89 15.57 40.23 -5.65
N SER A 90 15.34 39.61 -6.81
CA SER A 90 15.83 38.27 -7.14
C SER A 90 17.36 38.20 -6.99
N SER A 91 17.82 37.19 -6.26
CA SER A 91 19.25 36.87 -6.12
C SER A 91 19.60 35.71 -7.04
N ASP A 92 20.72 35.82 -7.75
CA ASP A 92 21.28 34.74 -8.57
C ASP A 92 21.75 33.54 -7.73
N ASN A 93 21.84 33.69 -6.40
CA ASN A 93 22.21 32.60 -5.51
C ASN A 93 21.03 31.64 -5.31
N TYR A 94 21.19 30.40 -5.79
CA TYR A 94 20.20 29.31 -5.67
C TYR A 94 19.55 29.22 -4.27
N ARG A 95 20.35 29.24 -3.19
CA ARG A 95 19.81 29.11 -1.83
C ARG A 95 19.03 30.33 -1.39
N GLN A 96 19.42 31.53 -1.82
CA GLN A 96 18.68 32.75 -1.50
C GLN A 96 17.38 32.84 -2.31
N ARG A 97 17.42 32.46 -3.59
CA ARG A 97 16.24 32.38 -4.46
C ARG A 97 15.13 31.53 -3.84
N PHE A 98 15.47 30.32 -3.37
CA PHE A 98 14.49 29.40 -2.78
C PHE A 98 14.15 29.67 -1.29
N ARG A 99 14.62 30.76 -0.68
CA ARG A 99 14.13 31.18 0.66
C ARG A 99 12.68 31.66 0.60
N ASN A 100 12.27 32.24 -0.53
CA ASN A 100 10.90 32.66 -0.78
C ASN A 100 10.07 31.49 -1.29
N LEU A 101 9.95 30.41 -0.49
CA LEU A 101 9.29 29.16 -0.90
C LEU A 101 7.90 29.40 -1.49
N GLY A 102 7.13 30.33 -0.92
CA GLY A 102 5.78 30.68 -1.37
C GLY A 102 5.66 31.10 -2.84
N ARG A 103 6.75 31.55 -3.47
CA ARG A 103 6.79 31.88 -4.90
C ARG A 103 6.73 30.64 -5.80
N TYR A 104 7.19 29.49 -5.33
CA TYR A 104 7.44 28.30 -6.15
C TYR A 104 6.52 27.12 -5.80
N ILE A 105 5.43 27.38 -5.08
CA ILE A 105 4.49 26.35 -4.63
C ILE A 105 3.07 26.77 -4.98
N LEU A 106 2.18 25.78 -5.14
CA LEU A 106 0.76 26.03 -5.42
C LEU A 106 -0.01 26.53 -4.19
N GLU A 107 0.48 26.20 -2.99
CA GLU A 107 -0.16 26.55 -1.72
C GLU A 107 0.34 27.90 -1.16
N GLY A 108 -0.38 28.44 -0.19
CA GLY A 108 0.04 29.66 0.54
C GLY A 108 0.73 29.36 1.87
N SER A 109 0.27 30.03 2.93
CA SER A 109 0.74 29.81 4.30
C SER A 109 0.64 28.32 4.70
N LYS A 110 1.73 27.79 5.24
CA LYS A 110 1.87 26.35 5.56
C LYS A 110 2.61 26.13 6.88
N SER A 111 2.32 25.00 7.52
CA SER A 111 2.84 24.69 8.85
C SER A 111 4.36 24.46 8.85
N GLY A 112 5.10 25.33 9.55
CA GLY A 112 6.52 25.10 9.84
C GLY A 112 6.75 23.87 10.71
N ALA A 113 5.79 23.51 11.57
CA ALA A 113 5.86 22.32 12.41
C ALA A 113 5.85 21.02 11.60
N ALA A 114 5.08 20.98 10.50
CA ALA A 114 5.07 19.82 9.60
C ALA A 114 6.45 19.62 8.94
N ALA A 115 7.08 20.71 8.49
CA ALA A 115 8.44 20.66 7.94
C ALA A 115 9.47 20.23 9.00
N ALA A 116 9.35 20.74 10.23
CA ALA A 116 10.22 20.36 11.34
C ALA A 116 10.06 18.87 11.71
N ALA A 117 8.84 18.35 11.73
CA ALA A 117 8.58 16.94 12.01
C ALA A 117 9.23 16.04 10.96
N VAL A 118 9.04 16.32 9.67
CA VAL A 118 9.69 15.58 8.57
C VAL A 118 11.21 15.66 8.71
N TYR A 119 11.76 16.85 8.95
CA TYR A 119 13.20 17.07 9.10
C TYR A 119 13.78 16.26 10.26
N VAL A 120 13.17 16.33 11.45
CA VAL A 120 13.65 15.59 12.63
C VAL A 120 13.58 14.09 12.38
N THR A 121 12.48 13.58 11.82
CA THR A 121 12.35 12.16 11.45
C THR A 121 13.50 11.73 10.52
N HIS A 122 13.79 12.49 9.45
CA HIS A 122 14.87 12.17 8.52
C HIS A 122 16.28 12.34 9.10
N LYS A 123 16.44 13.14 10.16
CA LYS A 123 17.73 13.28 10.88
C LYS A 123 17.97 12.15 11.86
N VAL A 124 16.92 11.68 12.52
CA VAL A 124 16.99 10.54 13.46
C VAL A 124 17.07 9.22 12.70
N LEU A 125 16.33 9.11 11.60
CA LEU A 125 16.30 7.96 10.70
C LEU A 125 16.65 8.43 9.28
N PRO A 126 17.96 8.48 8.94
CA PRO A 126 18.41 8.73 7.58
C PRO A 126 17.68 7.85 6.54
N LEU A 127 17.47 8.41 5.34
CA LEU A 127 16.69 7.80 4.26
C LEU A 127 17.51 6.76 3.47
N ASP A 128 17.96 5.73 4.17
CA ASP A 128 18.73 4.61 3.64
C ASP A 128 18.27 3.28 4.26
N ARG A 129 18.81 2.18 3.76
CA ARG A 129 18.44 0.82 4.16
C ARG A 129 18.75 0.53 5.63
N GLU A 130 19.85 1.07 6.15
CA GLU A 130 20.35 0.76 7.50
C GLU A 130 19.56 1.49 8.59
N HIS A 131 18.88 2.58 8.23
CA HIS A 131 18.14 3.41 9.17
C HIS A 131 16.63 3.37 8.90
N PHE A 132 16.08 4.33 8.16
CA PHE A 132 14.64 4.41 7.90
C PHE A 132 14.13 3.14 7.23
N GLY A 133 14.92 2.57 6.29
CA GLY A 133 14.60 1.39 5.51
C GLY A 133 14.32 0.14 6.34
N ARG A 134 14.73 0.08 7.61
CA ARG A 134 14.39 -1.02 8.52
C ARG A 134 12.88 -1.13 8.77
N ILE A 135 12.16 0.00 8.75
CA ILE A 135 10.70 0.00 8.93
C ILE A 135 9.99 -0.65 7.74
N PRO A 136 10.15 -0.17 6.48
CA PRO A 136 9.55 -0.85 5.33
C PRO A 136 10.11 -2.25 5.09
N GLN A 137 11.35 -2.54 5.52
CA GLN A 137 11.88 -3.91 5.45
C GLN A 137 11.00 -4.85 6.27
N GLN A 138 10.65 -4.46 7.50
CA GLN A 138 9.81 -5.27 8.37
C GLN A 138 8.39 -5.46 7.82
N THR A 139 7.81 -4.42 7.21
CA THR A 139 6.46 -4.52 6.66
C THR A 139 6.40 -5.34 5.37
N VAL A 140 7.41 -5.24 4.51
CA VAL A 140 7.53 -6.10 3.31
C VAL A 140 7.78 -7.55 3.70
N ARG A 141 8.64 -7.83 4.69
CA ARG A 141 8.80 -9.19 5.25
C ARG A 141 7.50 -9.74 5.82
N SER A 142 6.75 -8.90 6.52
CA SER A 142 5.44 -9.29 7.05
C SER A 142 4.47 -9.64 5.92
N ALA A 143 4.54 -8.96 4.77
CA ALA A 143 3.75 -9.31 3.60
C ALA A 143 4.16 -10.67 3.00
N GLU A 144 5.45 -10.96 2.85
CA GLU A 144 5.90 -12.28 2.37
C GLU A 144 5.46 -13.43 3.29
N VAL A 145 5.51 -13.21 4.60
CA VAL A 145 5.01 -14.23 5.55
C VAL A 145 3.49 -14.34 5.49
N PHE A 146 2.79 -13.21 5.34
CA PHE A 146 1.33 -13.23 5.21
C PHE A 146 0.89 -13.98 3.96
N GLU A 147 1.59 -13.80 2.82
CA GLU A 147 1.38 -14.55 1.59
C GLU A 147 1.45 -16.07 1.83
N GLN A 148 2.50 -16.53 2.51
CA GLN A 148 2.67 -17.95 2.85
C GLN A 148 1.59 -18.45 3.82
N ALA A 149 1.16 -17.62 4.76
CA ALA A 149 0.08 -17.95 5.69
C ALA A 149 -1.28 -18.02 4.98
N ILE A 150 -1.52 -17.14 3.99
CA ILE A 150 -2.72 -17.15 3.16
C ILE A 150 -2.80 -18.42 2.32
N ALA A 151 -1.68 -18.96 1.84
CA ALA A 151 -1.67 -20.25 1.15
C ALA A 151 -2.17 -21.40 2.05
N ARG A 152 -1.70 -21.48 3.30
CA ARG A 152 -2.21 -22.47 4.28
C ARG A 152 -3.68 -22.22 4.62
N PHE A 153 -4.08 -20.97 4.78
CA PHE A 153 -5.47 -20.59 5.01
C PHE A 153 -6.38 -21.02 3.84
N ALA A 154 -5.92 -20.89 2.59
CA ALA A 154 -6.63 -21.36 1.41
C ALA A 154 -6.82 -22.89 1.43
N GLU A 155 -5.79 -23.65 1.82
CA GLU A 155 -5.88 -25.11 1.97
C GLU A 155 -6.92 -25.52 3.04
N ARG A 156 -6.97 -24.82 4.18
CA ARG A 156 -7.95 -25.08 5.26
C ARG A 156 -9.40 -24.85 4.82
N LEU A 157 -9.64 -23.96 3.85
CA LEU A 157 -10.96 -23.62 3.34
C LEU A 157 -11.32 -24.31 2.02
N ALA A 158 -10.42 -25.13 1.45
CA ALA A 158 -10.57 -25.70 0.12
C ALA A 158 -11.84 -26.58 -0.06
N ASP A 159 -12.43 -27.05 1.04
CA ASP A 159 -13.70 -27.78 1.04
C ASP A 159 -14.90 -26.89 0.73
N ILE A 160 -14.88 -25.62 1.13
CA ILE A 160 -16.03 -24.70 1.08
C ILE A 160 -15.79 -23.38 0.32
N ALA A 161 -14.55 -22.99 0.07
CA ALA A 161 -14.24 -21.73 -0.61
C ALA A 161 -12.96 -21.83 -1.46
N THR A 162 -12.88 -20.99 -2.48
CA THR A 162 -11.67 -20.69 -3.23
C THR A 162 -11.07 -19.40 -2.65
N VAL A 163 -9.81 -19.44 -2.23
CA VAL A 163 -9.07 -18.27 -1.73
C VAL A 163 -7.84 -18.06 -2.59
N CYS A 164 -7.62 -16.85 -3.08
CA CYS A 164 -6.43 -16.54 -3.86
C CYS A 164 -5.97 -15.10 -3.67
N LEU A 165 -4.71 -14.85 -4.07
CA LEU A 165 -4.14 -13.51 -4.22
C LEU A 165 -4.26 -13.13 -5.70
N PRO A 166 -5.14 -12.18 -6.09
CA PRO A 166 -5.28 -11.79 -7.49
C PRO A 166 -3.97 -11.27 -8.10
N PHE A 167 -3.13 -10.66 -7.26
CA PHE A 167 -1.80 -10.17 -7.57
C PHE A 167 -0.88 -10.49 -6.40
N LEU A 168 0.33 -10.94 -6.71
CA LEU A 168 1.38 -11.06 -5.69
C LEU A 168 1.81 -9.66 -5.24
N PRO A 169 2.15 -9.47 -3.96
CA PRO A 169 2.47 -8.16 -3.43
C PRO A 169 3.89 -7.72 -3.83
N ASP A 170 3.99 -6.60 -4.55
CA ASP A 170 5.29 -5.94 -4.79
C ASP A 170 5.81 -5.19 -3.55
N THR A 171 4.94 -4.93 -2.57
CA THR A 171 5.20 -4.10 -1.38
C THR A 171 4.48 -4.67 -0.15
N ASN A 172 4.15 -3.83 0.83
CA ASN A 172 3.44 -4.23 2.05
C ASN A 172 1.89 -4.20 1.92
N LEU A 173 1.35 -4.32 0.71
CA LEU A 173 -0.09 -4.33 0.43
C LEU A 173 -0.49 -5.65 -0.20
N ILE A 174 -1.42 -6.35 0.45
CA ILE A 174 -1.94 -7.64 0.00
C ILE A 174 -3.44 -7.53 -0.20
N CYS A 175 -3.94 -8.14 -1.27
CA CYS A 175 -5.37 -8.28 -1.50
C CYS A 175 -5.76 -9.76 -1.54
N ILE A 176 -6.81 -10.12 -0.80
CA ILE A 176 -7.31 -11.49 -0.70
C ILE A 176 -8.69 -11.54 -1.38
N ALA A 177 -8.82 -12.41 -2.39
CA ALA A 177 -10.09 -12.73 -3.00
C ALA A 177 -10.60 -14.07 -2.46
N ILE A 178 -11.89 -14.11 -2.11
CA ILE A 178 -12.55 -15.29 -1.56
C ILE A 178 -13.86 -15.48 -2.32
N ASN A 179 -14.08 -16.69 -2.85
CA ASN A 179 -15.33 -17.08 -3.49
C ASN A 179 -15.84 -18.38 -2.88
N ALA A 180 -17.16 -18.51 -2.71
CA ALA A 180 -17.77 -19.75 -2.25
C ALA A 180 -17.52 -20.88 -3.27
N ARG A 181 -17.26 -22.09 -2.80
CA ARG A 181 -17.00 -23.21 -3.69
C ARG A 181 -18.25 -23.54 -4.49
N GLY A 182 -18.11 -23.59 -5.82
CA GLY A 182 -19.22 -23.86 -6.74
C GLY A 182 -19.94 -22.60 -7.24
N ASN A 183 -19.80 -21.47 -6.55
CA ASN A 183 -20.38 -20.21 -7.00
C ASN A 183 -19.69 -19.70 -8.27
N ARG A 184 -20.49 -19.42 -9.29
CA ARG A 184 -20.02 -18.81 -10.56
C ARG A 184 -20.45 -17.35 -10.72
N ASN A 185 -21.24 -16.81 -9.79
CA ASN A 185 -21.87 -15.50 -9.90
C ASN A 185 -21.09 -14.42 -9.11
N ILE A 186 -20.70 -13.34 -9.78
CA ILE A 186 -19.96 -12.21 -9.18
C ILE A 186 -20.76 -11.51 -8.08
N ALA A 187 -22.08 -11.35 -8.25
CA ALA A 187 -22.94 -10.72 -7.25
C ALA A 187 -23.00 -11.55 -5.97
N ALA A 188 -23.03 -12.88 -6.07
CA ALA A 188 -22.97 -13.75 -4.90
C ALA A 188 -21.61 -13.67 -4.18
N MET A 189 -20.50 -13.66 -4.92
CA MET A 189 -19.17 -13.40 -4.33
C MET A 189 -19.14 -12.06 -3.60
N ARG A 190 -19.74 -11.01 -4.18
CA ARG A 190 -19.81 -9.70 -3.54
C ARG A 190 -20.55 -9.75 -2.20
N VAL A 191 -21.71 -10.39 -2.14
CA VAL A 191 -22.48 -10.54 -0.90
C VAL A 191 -21.66 -11.24 0.19
N LEU A 192 -20.90 -12.29 -0.18
CA LEU A 192 -19.97 -12.93 0.74
C LEU A 192 -18.93 -11.93 1.28
N ILE A 193 -18.22 -11.21 0.41
CA ILE A 193 -17.17 -10.27 0.83
C ILE A 193 -17.73 -9.11 1.66
N GLU A 194 -18.92 -8.59 1.32
CA GLU A 194 -19.60 -7.56 2.10
C GLU A 194 -19.92 -8.05 3.52
N SER A 195 -20.42 -9.29 3.66
CA SER A 195 -20.70 -9.89 4.96
C SER A 195 -19.45 -10.06 5.84
N LEU A 196 -18.29 -10.37 5.22
CA LEU A 196 -17.02 -10.44 5.92
C LEU A 196 -16.55 -9.04 6.34
N TYR A 197 -16.64 -8.07 5.43
CA TYR A 197 -16.25 -6.69 5.70
C TYR A 197 -17.09 -6.04 6.81
N ASP A 198 -18.37 -6.38 6.91
CA ASP A 198 -19.25 -5.95 8.00
C ASP A 198 -18.73 -6.35 9.38
N GLN A 199 -17.93 -7.42 9.47
CA GLN A 199 -17.29 -7.86 10.70
C GLN A 199 -15.92 -7.23 10.95
N LEU A 200 -15.33 -6.59 9.93
CA LEU A 200 -13.98 -6.02 9.95
C LEU A 200 -13.95 -4.48 9.95
N ARG A 201 -15.11 -3.83 9.76
CA ARG A 201 -15.22 -2.36 9.74
C ARG A 201 -15.60 -1.77 11.09
N VAL A 202 -15.18 -0.51 11.29
CA VAL A 202 -15.75 0.36 12.32
C VAL A 202 -17.18 0.68 11.94
N VAL A 203 -18.09 0.57 12.92
CA VAL A 203 -19.51 0.90 12.76
C VAL A 203 -19.82 2.06 13.69
N ASP A 204 -20.43 3.11 13.14
CA ASP A 204 -20.81 4.29 13.91
C ASP A 204 -21.74 3.90 15.06
N GLY A 205 -21.45 4.44 16.25
CA GLY A 205 -22.20 4.13 17.47
C GLY A 205 -21.81 2.84 18.18
N GLN A 206 -20.85 2.05 17.66
CA GLN A 206 -20.32 0.87 18.33
C GLN A 206 -18.88 1.11 18.86
N PRO A 207 -18.55 0.65 20.09
CA PRO A 207 -17.18 0.65 20.59
C PRO A 207 -16.22 -0.13 19.68
N ILE A 208 -15.09 0.48 19.33
CA ILE A 208 -14.07 -0.14 18.46
C ILE A 208 -13.51 -1.44 19.02
N GLN A 209 -13.52 -1.60 20.35
CA GLN A 209 -13.02 -2.78 21.08
C GLN A 209 -13.86 -4.03 20.82
N GLN A 210 -15.05 -3.91 20.23
CA GLN A 210 -15.84 -5.07 19.81
C GLN A 210 -15.25 -5.79 18.60
N ARG A 211 -14.35 -5.15 17.84
CA ARG A 211 -13.67 -5.76 16.70
C ARG A 211 -12.34 -6.34 17.15
N ALA A 212 -12.13 -7.63 16.85
CA ALA A 212 -10.84 -8.28 17.08
C ALA A 212 -9.78 -7.79 16.07
N PHE A 213 -10.21 -7.56 14.84
CA PHE A 213 -9.35 -7.12 13.74
C PHE A 213 -10.06 -6.12 12.84
N PHE A 214 -9.27 -5.33 12.11
CA PHE A 214 -9.76 -4.37 11.14
C PHE A 214 -9.26 -4.74 9.74
N GLY A 215 -10.12 -4.54 8.75
CA GLY A 215 -9.83 -4.78 7.35
C GLY A 215 -10.41 -3.69 6.47
N SER A 216 -9.97 -3.66 5.22
CA SER A 216 -10.57 -2.82 4.20
C SER A 216 -11.00 -3.67 3.00
N ILE A 217 -11.83 -3.10 2.15
CA ILE A 217 -12.21 -3.68 0.86
C ILE A 217 -11.75 -2.77 -0.27
N THR A 218 -11.57 -3.35 -1.43
CA THR A 218 -11.37 -2.61 -2.68
C THR A 218 -12.04 -3.32 -3.83
N THR A 219 -12.11 -2.64 -4.96
CA THR A 219 -12.83 -3.11 -6.13
C THR A 219 -11.89 -3.19 -7.32
N LEU A 220 -11.77 -4.40 -7.86
CA LEU A 220 -11.10 -4.68 -9.11
C LEU A 220 -12.07 -4.38 -10.26
N LYS A 221 -11.74 -3.36 -11.05
CA LYS A 221 -12.56 -2.87 -12.17
C LYS A 221 -12.05 -3.45 -13.49
N PRO A 222 -12.89 -4.12 -14.31
CA PRO A 222 -12.48 -4.70 -15.58
C PRO A 222 -11.71 -3.74 -16.48
N GLU A 223 -12.15 -2.49 -16.56
CA GLU A 223 -11.55 -1.43 -17.37
C GLU A 223 -10.16 -0.99 -16.89
N THR A 224 -9.86 -1.17 -15.60
CA THR A 224 -8.54 -0.83 -15.03
C THR A 224 -7.56 -2.00 -15.15
N LEU A 225 -8.06 -3.23 -15.05
CA LEU A 225 -7.25 -4.45 -15.15
C LEU A 225 -6.89 -4.79 -16.60
N GLY A 226 -7.79 -4.47 -17.52
CA GLY A 226 -7.71 -4.98 -18.88
C GLY A 226 -8.22 -6.43 -18.98
N PRO A 227 -8.54 -6.89 -20.20
CA PRO A 227 -9.27 -8.13 -20.42
C PRO A 227 -8.49 -9.38 -19.97
N THR A 228 -7.16 -9.40 -20.16
CA THR A 228 -6.31 -10.55 -19.84
C THR A 228 -6.24 -10.81 -18.33
N ASP A 229 -5.91 -9.78 -17.54
CA ASP A 229 -5.82 -9.94 -16.09
C ASP A 229 -7.18 -10.12 -15.44
N TYR A 230 -8.22 -9.47 -15.99
CA TYR A 230 -9.57 -9.67 -15.51
C TYR A 230 -10.02 -11.13 -15.70
N GLN A 231 -9.85 -11.71 -16.89
CA GLN A 231 -10.18 -13.11 -17.15
C GLN A 231 -9.37 -14.06 -16.25
N ARG A 232 -8.06 -13.80 -16.10
CA ARG A 232 -7.20 -14.58 -15.20
C ARG A 232 -7.74 -14.61 -13.77
N VAL A 233 -8.19 -13.48 -13.23
CA VAL A 233 -8.74 -13.42 -11.87
C VAL A 233 -10.10 -14.12 -11.77
N LEU A 234 -10.96 -14.02 -12.79
CA LEU A 234 -12.22 -14.80 -12.85
C LEU A 234 -11.95 -16.30 -12.83
N ASP A 235 -11.00 -16.77 -13.66
CA ASP A 235 -10.62 -18.18 -13.74
C ASP A 235 -10.07 -18.70 -12.41
N MET A 236 -9.20 -17.91 -11.76
CA MET A 236 -8.68 -18.23 -10.42
C MET A 236 -9.77 -18.37 -9.36
N LEU A 237 -10.91 -17.68 -9.52
CA LEU A 237 -12.03 -17.71 -8.60
C LEU A 237 -13.15 -18.66 -9.03
N GLY A 238 -13.10 -19.21 -10.25
CA GLY A 238 -14.15 -20.05 -10.83
C GLY A 238 -15.43 -19.29 -11.20
N LEU A 239 -15.32 -18.00 -11.51
CA LEU A 239 -16.46 -17.13 -11.84
C LEU A 239 -16.71 -17.07 -13.34
N ASP A 240 -17.98 -16.91 -13.71
CA ASP A 240 -18.36 -16.60 -15.09
C ASP A 240 -18.15 -15.11 -15.38
N PRO A 241 -17.79 -14.76 -16.63
CA PRO A 241 -17.76 -13.37 -17.04
C PRO A 241 -19.18 -12.76 -16.90
N PRO A 242 -19.27 -11.47 -16.51
CA PRO A 242 -20.56 -10.81 -16.33
C PRO A 242 -21.30 -10.73 -17.67
N GLY A 243 -22.64 -10.81 -17.61
CA GLY A 243 -23.48 -10.43 -18.74
C GLY A 243 -23.28 -8.96 -19.15
N ALA A 244 -23.76 -8.59 -20.34
CA ALA A 244 -23.56 -7.23 -20.89
C ALA A 244 -24.06 -6.10 -19.98
N ASP A 245 -25.10 -6.37 -19.18
CA ASP A 245 -25.72 -5.40 -18.26
C ASP A 245 -25.37 -5.65 -16.77
N GLU A 246 -24.48 -6.61 -16.48
CA GLU A 246 -24.12 -6.99 -15.11
C GLU A 246 -22.88 -6.24 -14.60
N ASP A 247 -22.84 -6.00 -13.29
CA ASP A 247 -21.70 -5.35 -12.64
C ASP A 247 -20.50 -6.31 -12.51
N GLY A 248 -19.57 -6.24 -13.46
CA GLY A 248 -18.33 -7.03 -13.49
C GLY A 248 -17.28 -6.67 -12.44
N ARG A 249 -17.56 -5.76 -11.52
CA ARG A 249 -16.58 -5.35 -10.50
C ARG A 249 -16.40 -6.43 -9.43
N LEU A 250 -15.18 -6.90 -9.22
CA LEU A 250 -14.86 -7.86 -8.18
C LEU A 250 -14.54 -7.14 -6.88
N LEU A 251 -15.33 -7.38 -5.83
CA LEU A 251 -15.05 -6.87 -4.50
C LEU A 251 -14.12 -7.83 -3.76
N ILE A 252 -13.03 -7.32 -3.20
CA ILE A 252 -12.02 -8.15 -2.52
C ILE A 252 -11.55 -7.48 -1.22
N LEU A 253 -10.99 -8.26 -0.31
CA LEU A 253 -10.37 -7.74 0.91
C LEU A 253 -9.00 -7.14 0.58
N ARG A 254 -8.65 -6.05 1.25
CA ARG A 254 -7.39 -5.33 1.11
C ARG A 254 -6.75 -5.08 2.46
N HIS A 255 -5.47 -5.44 2.57
CA HIS A 255 -4.66 -5.36 3.77
C HIS A 255 -3.40 -4.55 3.50
N THR A 256 -3.26 -3.44 4.21
CA THR A 256 -2.06 -2.59 4.15
C THR A 256 -1.29 -2.78 5.44
N LEU A 257 -0.20 -3.55 5.38
CA LEU A 257 0.59 -3.95 6.55
C LEU A 257 1.56 -2.83 6.92
N MET A 258 1.09 -1.79 7.60
CA MET A 258 1.95 -0.68 8.03
C MET A 258 2.58 -0.89 9.41
N ASN A 259 2.00 -1.73 10.25
CA ASN A 259 2.52 -1.96 11.59
C ASN A 259 3.76 -2.88 11.51
N PRO A 260 4.97 -2.43 11.90
CA PRO A 260 6.16 -3.29 11.86
C PRO A 260 6.17 -4.36 12.96
N PHE A 261 5.21 -4.32 13.90
CA PHE A 261 5.13 -5.21 15.06
C PHE A 261 4.03 -6.27 14.92
N LEU A 262 3.66 -6.66 13.69
CA LEU A 262 2.64 -7.68 13.46
C LEU A 262 3.09 -9.10 13.87
N ARG A 263 4.39 -9.29 14.07
CA ARG A 263 4.98 -10.57 14.44
C ARG A 263 6.15 -10.35 15.40
N ASP A 264 6.28 -11.24 16.37
CA ASP A 264 7.48 -11.37 17.19
C ASP A 264 8.34 -12.53 16.68
N GLU A 265 9.54 -12.20 16.19
CA GLU A 265 10.49 -13.19 15.67
C GLU A 265 11.07 -14.12 16.77
N HIS A 266 10.83 -13.82 18.05
CA HIS A 266 11.34 -14.60 19.19
C HIS A 266 10.30 -15.56 19.79
N GLY A 267 9.27 -15.93 19.02
CA GLY A 267 8.24 -16.88 19.46
C GLY A 267 7.11 -16.26 20.28
N GLY A 268 6.91 -14.95 20.16
CA GLY A 268 5.74 -14.27 20.69
C GLY A 268 4.51 -14.35 19.79
N THR A 269 3.61 -13.39 19.92
CA THR A 269 2.33 -13.34 19.21
C THR A 269 2.51 -13.12 17.71
N ASP A 270 1.84 -13.94 16.90
CA ASP A 270 1.72 -13.73 15.44
C ASP A 270 0.31 -13.22 15.11
N TYR A 271 0.18 -11.91 14.96
CA TYR A 271 -1.12 -11.28 14.67
C TYR A 271 -1.61 -11.61 13.25
N LEU A 272 -0.74 -12.05 12.34
CA LEU A 272 -1.13 -12.42 10.98
C LEU A 272 -1.85 -13.78 10.97
N GLU A 273 -1.31 -14.77 11.68
CA GLU A 273 -1.98 -16.07 11.79
C GLU A 273 -3.28 -15.95 12.61
N MET A 274 -3.27 -15.22 13.73
CA MET A 274 -4.50 -14.95 14.50
C MET A 274 -5.59 -14.27 13.65
N TYR A 275 -5.19 -13.35 12.77
CA TYR A 275 -6.13 -12.72 11.84
C TYR A 275 -6.74 -13.74 10.86
N LEU A 276 -5.94 -14.66 10.30
CA LEU A 276 -6.44 -15.68 9.38
C LEU A 276 -7.33 -16.72 10.07
N GLU A 277 -7.03 -17.10 11.31
CA GLU A 277 -7.91 -17.94 12.13
C GLU A 277 -9.27 -17.26 12.36
N HIS A 278 -9.24 -15.96 12.68
CA HIS A 278 -10.46 -15.17 12.81
C HIS A 278 -11.24 -15.10 11.49
N LEU A 279 -10.57 -14.77 10.38
CA LEU A 279 -11.18 -14.70 9.05
C LEU A 279 -11.76 -16.05 8.61
N GLU A 280 -11.11 -17.16 8.96
CA GLU A 280 -11.62 -18.51 8.71
C GLU A 280 -12.96 -18.73 9.41
N SER A 281 -13.06 -18.32 10.67
CA SER A 281 -14.31 -18.41 11.44
C SER A 281 -15.44 -17.62 10.77
N LEU A 282 -15.13 -16.43 10.24
CA LEU A 282 -16.09 -15.56 9.56
C LEU A 282 -16.56 -16.18 8.24
N VAL A 283 -15.65 -16.71 7.42
CA VAL A 283 -16.00 -17.38 6.15
C VAL A 283 -16.88 -18.60 6.42
N ARG A 284 -16.50 -19.45 7.39
CA ARG A 284 -17.30 -20.63 7.76
C ARG A 284 -18.69 -20.24 8.28
N ALA A 285 -18.81 -19.16 9.05
CA ALA A 285 -20.09 -18.67 9.53
C ALA A 285 -20.97 -18.13 8.40
N ALA A 286 -20.39 -17.29 7.52
CA ALA A 286 -21.09 -16.68 6.39
C ALA A 286 -21.65 -17.73 5.42
N LEU A 287 -20.89 -18.79 5.15
CA LEU A 287 -21.29 -19.87 4.25
C LEU A 287 -22.25 -20.90 4.89
N LYS A 288 -22.29 -21.01 6.22
CA LYS A 288 -23.27 -21.86 6.94
C LYS A 288 -24.63 -21.18 7.11
N GLY A 289 -24.64 -19.88 7.41
CA GLY A 289 -25.86 -19.11 7.70
C GLY A 289 -26.72 -18.80 6.48
N SER A 290 -26.24 -19.08 5.28
CA SER A 290 -26.82 -18.60 4.04
C SER A 290 -28.10 -19.34 3.66
N GLY A 291 -28.31 -20.61 4.06
CA GLY A 291 -29.54 -21.41 3.83
C GLY A 291 -29.97 -21.59 2.36
N VAL A 292 -29.34 -20.86 1.45
CA VAL A 292 -29.48 -20.79 0.01
C VAL A 292 -28.14 -21.31 -0.52
N GLY A 293 -28.18 -22.32 -1.40
CA GLY A 293 -26.96 -22.84 -2.02
C GLY A 293 -26.23 -21.72 -2.76
N TRP A 294 -24.93 -21.59 -2.48
CA TRP A 294 -24.00 -20.74 -3.23
C TRP A 294 -23.67 -21.35 -4.59
#